data_AF-A0A1X7UTY1-F1
#
_entry.id   AF-A0A1X7UTY1-F1
#
_cell.length_a   1.000
_cell.length_b   1.000
_cell.length_c   1.000
_cell.angle_alpha   90.00
_cell.angle_beta   90.00
_cell.angle_gamma   90.00
#
_symmetry.space_group_name_H-M   'P 1'
#
loop_
_entity.id
_entity.type
_entity.pdbx_description
1 polymer ?
#
loop_
_entity_poly.entity_id
_entity_poly.type
_entity_poly.pdbx_seq_one_letter_code
_entity_poly.pdbx_strand_id
1 'polypeptide(L)'
;MNADYQFIFISLELILTKRSWRDVLLSECYQSKLVGLKIDEAHCVKSWREEFGPEFKRIGDLRSVVPKNVDVMALTATAAISSRLSIERTLGMKNPTVIEISPEKSNIYLSTELL
;
A
#
# COMPACT_ATOMS: atom_id res chain seq x y z
N MET A 1 21.57 7.81 12.39
CA MET A 1 20.66 8.52 11.44
C MET A 1 19.80 9.48 12.23
N ASN A 2 19.91 10.79 12.04
CA ASN A 2 19.20 11.81 12.83
C ASN A 2 17.73 12.03 12.41
N ALA A 3 17.14 11.09 11.67
CA ALA A 3 15.79 11.19 11.12
C ALA A 3 15.59 12.46 10.27
N ASP A 4 16.52 12.72 9.35
CA ASP A 4 16.49 13.89 8.46
C ASP A 4 15.33 13.86 7.44
N TYR A 5 14.60 12.74 7.37
CA TYR A 5 13.50 12.51 6.44
C TYR A 5 12.27 11.97 7.17
N GLN A 6 11.10 12.52 6.85
CA GLN A 6 9.81 12.10 7.41
C GLN A 6 9.09 11.08 6.52
N PHE A 7 9.35 11.09 5.21
CA PHE A 7 8.71 10.21 4.23
C PHE A 7 9.75 9.58 3.33
N ILE A 8 9.58 8.28 3.07
CA ILE A 8 10.39 7.52 2.12
C ILE A 8 9.42 6.90 1.13
N PHE A 9 9.52 7.30 -0.13
CA PHE A 9 8.76 6.71 -1.24
C PHE A 9 9.65 5.68 -1.94
N ILE A 10 9.12 4.48 -2.13
CA ILE A 10 9.87 3.37 -2.72
C ILE A 10 8.92 2.43 -3.47
N SER A 11 9.36 1.92 -4.61
CA SER A 11 8.60 0.91 -5.35
C SER A 11 8.70 -0.46 -4.68
N LEU A 12 7.68 -1.30 -4.88
CA LEU A 12 7.67 -2.66 -4.34
C LEU A 12 8.81 -3.53 -4.88
N GLU A 13 9.20 -3.33 -6.13
CA GLU A 13 10.34 -4.03 -6.72
C GLU A 13 11.63 -3.73 -5.93
N LEU A 14 11.94 -2.46 -5.69
CA LEU A 14 13.17 -2.08 -5.01
C LEU A 14 13.22 -2.62 -3.57
N ILE A 15 12.12 -2.47 -2.82
CA ILE A 15 12.06 -2.86 -1.41
C ILE A 15 12.09 -4.39 -1.22
N LEU A 16 11.58 -5.16 -2.19
CA LEU A 16 11.52 -6.63 -2.11
C LEU A 16 12.73 -7.33 -2.73
N THR A 17 13.39 -6.73 -3.72
CA THR A 17 14.47 -7.39 -4.48
C THR A 17 15.88 -6.92 -4.07
N LYS A 18 16.05 -5.67 -3.64
CA LYS A 18 17.39 -5.13 -3.33
C LYS A 18 17.79 -5.43 -1.89
N ARG A 19 18.90 -6.15 -1.74
CA ARG A 19 19.47 -6.51 -0.43
C ARG A 19 19.76 -5.29 0.45
N SER A 20 20.24 -4.19 -0.13
CA SER A 20 20.53 -2.96 0.62
C SER A 20 19.30 -2.43 1.36
N TRP A 21 18.11 -2.51 0.75
CA TRP A 21 16.86 -2.12 1.40
C TRP A 21 16.45 -3.08 2.49
N ARG A 22 16.66 -4.38 2.29
CA ARG A 22 16.43 -5.38 3.35
C ARG A 22 17.28 -5.08 4.60
N ASP A 23 18.56 -4.73 4.42
CA ASP A 23 19.45 -4.39 5.53
C ASP A 23 18.99 -3.11 6.25
N VAL A 24 18.50 -2.11 5.50
CA VAL A 24 17.90 -0.89 6.07
C VAL A 24 16.64 -1.22 6.88
N LEU A 25 15.70 -1.99 6.32
CA LEU A 25 14.44 -2.35 7.00
C LEU A 25 14.69 -3.13 8.30
N LEU A 26 15.72 -3.97 8.31
CA LEU A 26 16.10 -4.76 9.48
C LEU A 26 16.96 -3.99 10.48
N SER A 27 17.50 -2.83 10.13
CA SER A 27 18.35 -2.05 11.03
C SER A 27 17.57 -1.51 12.23
N GLU A 28 18.17 -1.56 13.42
CA GLU A 28 17.57 -1.06 14.66
C GLU A 28 17.21 0.43 14.55
N CYS A 29 18.06 1.22 13.88
CA CYS A 29 17.81 2.65 13.71
C CYS A 29 16.57 2.93 12.84
N TYR A 30 16.29 2.09 11.84
CA TYR A 30 15.08 2.23 11.03
C TYR A 30 13.85 1.74 11.79
N GLN A 31 13.93 0.54 12.38
CA GLN A 31 12.81 -0.06 13.11
C GLN A 31 12.34 0.79 14.28
N SER A 32 13.26 1.39 15.05
CA SER A 32 12.92 2.27 16.19
C SER A 32 12.24 3.60 15.80
N LYS A 33 12.31 3.98 14.51
CA LYS A 33 11.79 5.26 13.99
C LYS A 33 10.64 5.10 13.02
N LEU A 34 10.39 3.89 12.53
CA LEU A 34 9.26 3.63 11.66
C LEU A 34 7.96 3.76 12.45
N VAL A 35 7.10 4.67 12.02
CA VAL A 35 5.80 4.94 12.67
C VAL A 35 4.61 4.55 11.80
N GLY A 36 4.81 4.33 10.50
CA GLY A 36 3.72 3.95 9.60
C GLY A 36 4.23 3.33 8.30
N LEU A 37 3.43 2.40 7.77
CA LEU A 37 3.56 1.84 6.43
C LEU A 37 2.32 2.22 5.62
N LYS A 38 2.50 2.94 4.53
CA LYS A 38 1.41 3.34 3.62
C LYS A 38 1.58 2.64 2.29
N ILE A 39 0.55 1.91 1.87
CA ILE A 39 0.51 1.20 0.60
C ILE A 39 -0.43 1.96 -0.33
N ASP A 40 0.14 2.60 -1.33
CA ASP A 40 -0.64 3.23 -2.38
C ASP A 40 -1.05 2.21 -3.45
N GLU A 41 -2.15 2.49 -4.14
CA GLU A 41 -2.76 1.62 -5.15
C GLU A 41 -2.93 0.16 -4.69
N ALA A 42 -3.37 -0.03 -3.44
CA ALA A 42 -3.45 -1.34 -2.80
C ALA A 42 -4.35 -2.33 -3.54
N HIS A 43 -5.26 -1.87 -4.41
CA HIS A 43 -6.08 -2.73 -5.26
C HIS A 43 -5.25 -3.66 -6.17
N CYS A 44 -3.99 -3.31 -6.43
CA CYS A 44 -3.05 -4.09 -7.22
C CYS A 44 -2.74 -5.48 -6.66
N VAL A 45 -3.05 -5.76 -5.38
CA VAL A 45 -2.91 -7.12 -4.81
C VAL A 45 -3.77 -8.17 -5.55
N LYS A 46 -4.84 -7.74 -6.22
CA LYS A 46 -5.72 -8.61 -7.03
C LYS A 46 -5.53 -8.45 -8.53
N SER A 47 -4.88 -7.38 -8.97
CA SER A 47 -4.79 -7.04 -10.39
C SER A 47 -3.90 -8.05 -11.14
N TRP A 48 -4.42 -8.60 -12.23
CA TRP A 48 -3.74 -9.52 -13.13
C TRP A 48 -2.96 -8.82 -14.26
N ARG A 49 -3.00 -7.49 -14.32
CA ARG A 49 -2.28 -6.74 -15.36
C ARG A 49 -0.78 -6.91 -15.14
N GLU A 50 -0.07 -7.35 -16.17
CA GLU A 50 1.40 -7.51 -16.18
C GLU A 50 2.12 -6.23 -15.70
N GLU A 51 1.49 -5.08 -15.94
CA GLU A 51 1.90 -3.73 -15.56
C GLU A 51 2.19 -3.56 -14.07
N PHE A 52 1.54 -4.32 -13.18
CA PHE A 52 1.76 -4.22 -11.72
C PHE A 52 2.80 -5.20 -11.19
N GLY A 53 3.29 -6.13 -12.02
CA GLY A 53 4.36 -7.04 -11.65
C GLY A 53 4.00 -8.07 -10.56
N PRO A 54 4.81 -9.14 -10.43
CA PRO A 54 4.55 -10.21 -9.45
C PRO A 54 4.73 -9.76 -7.98
N GLU A 55 5.42 -8.64 -7.76
CA GLU A 55 5.83 -8.18 -6.43
C GLU A 55 4.65 -7.73 -5.56
N PHE A 56 3.54 -7.24 -6.14
CA PHE A 56 2.34 -6.89 -5.35
C PHE A 56 1.69 -8.10 -4.66
N LYS A 57 1.88 -9.32 -5.19
CA LYS A 57 1.43 -10.54 -4.50
C LYS A 57 2.25 -10.82 -3.24
N ARG A 58 3.48 -10.31 -3.20
CA ARG A 58 4.45 -10.47 -2.11
C ARG A 58 4.48 -9.29 -1.16
N ILE A 59 3.58 -8.32 -1.31
CA ILE A 59 3.54 -7.15 -0.41
C ILE A 59 3.30 -7.55 1.06
N GLY A 60 2.64 -8.69 1.30
CA GLY A 60 2.52 -9.29 2.62
C GLY A 60 3.87 -9.62 3.27
N ASP A 61 4.92 -9.87 2.49
CA ASP A 61 6.28 -10.13 2.98
C ASP A 61 6.81 -8.93 3.79
N LEU A 62 6.40 -7.69 3.47
CA LEU A 62 6.78 -6.50 4.23
C LEU A 62 6.30 -6.56 5.69
N ARG A 63 5.20 -7.27 5.97
CA ARG A 63 4.71 -7.47 7.34
C ARG A 63 5.65 -8.32 8.19
N SER A 64 6.55 -9.08 7.59
CA SER A 64 7.56 -9.86 8.32
C SER A 64 8.71 -9.01 8.85
N VAL A 65 8.99 -7.86 8.22
CA VAL A 65 10.11 -6.98 8.57
C VAL A 65 9.67 -5.66 9.20
N VAL A 66 8.37 -5.34 9.13
CA VAL A 66 7.78 -4.15 9.78
C VAL A 66 7.41 -4.49 11.22
N PRO A 67 7.81 -3.67 12.22
CA PRO A 67 7.47 -3.89 13.61
C PRO A 67 5.96 -3.97 13.85
N LYS A 68 5.53 -4.80 14.81
CA LYS A 68 4.11 -5.09 15.06
C LYS A 68 3.30 -3.87 15.54
N ASN A 69 3.97 -2.89 16.16
CA ASN A 69 3.38 -1.66 16.67
C ASN A 69 3.27 -0.56 15.59
N VAL A 70 3.69 -0.82 14.35
CA VAL A 70 3.60 0.13 13.25
C VAL A 70 2.25 0.00 12.55
N ASP A 71 1.57 1.13 12.40
CA ASP A 71 0.29 1.20 11.70
C ASP A 71 0.46 0.97 10.20
N VAL A 72 -0.49 0.24 9.61
CA VAL A 72 -0.55 0.00 8.16
C VAL A 72 -1.79 0.66 7.60
N MET A 73 -1.59 1.44 6.55
CA MET A 73 -2.65 2.07 5.78
C MET A 73 -2.58 1.59 4.34
N ALA A 74 -3.73 1.21 3.78
CA ALA A 74 -3.89 0.85 2.38
C ALA A 74 -4.79 1.89 1.71
N LEU A 75 -4.32 2.46 0.60
CA LEU A 75 -5.03 3.51 -0.14
C LEU A 75 -5.33 3.00 -1.56
N THR A 76 -6.52 3.33 -2.06
CA THR A 76 -6.94 3.03 -3.42
C THR A 76 -8.19 3.84 -3.78
N ALA A 77 -8.28 4.29 -5.02
CA ALA A 77 -9.51 4.89 -5.55
C ALA A 77 -10.52 3.84 -6.04
N THR A 78 -10.03 2.66 -6.45
CA THR A 78 -10.81 1.64 -7.15
C THR A 78 -10.71 0.30 -6.43
N ALA A 79 -11.56 0.08 -5.43
CA ALA A 79 -11.67 -1.22 -4.77
C ALA A 79 -13.10 -1.69 -4.69
N ALA A 80 -13.43 -2.73 -5.46
CA ALA A 80 -14.59 -3.56 -5.15
C ALA A 80 -14.39 -4.21 -3.77
N ILE A 81 -15.49 -4.58 -3.11
CA ILE A 81 -15.48 -5.27 -1.80
C ILE A 81 -14.53 -6.47 -1.82
N SER A 82 -14.50 -7.24 -2.92
CA SER A 82 -13.62 -8.40 -3.03
C SER A 82 -12.12 -8.04 -3.09
N SER A 83 -11.77 -6.86 -3.62
CA SER A 83 -10.40 -6.34 -3.60
C SER A 83 -10.02 -5.89 -2.19
N ARG A 84 -10.94 -5.20 -1.49
CA ARG A 84 -10.75 -4.82 -0.08
C ARG A 84 -10.42 -6.05 0.79
N LEU A 85 -11.24 -7.10 0.72
CA LEU A 85 -11.00 -8.34 1.47
C LEU A 85 -9.65 -8.99 1.13
N SER A 86 -9.20 -8.90 -0.13
CA SER A 86 -7.88 -9.39 -0.52
C SER A 86 -6.76 -8.54 0.07
N ILE A 87 -6.90 -7.21 0.07
CA ILE A 87 -5.93 -6.29 0.69
C ILE A 87 -5.79 -6.60 2.18
N GLU A 88 -6.93 -6.69 2.88
CA GLU A 88 -6.98 -6.98 4.32
C GLU A 88 -6.25 -8.29 4.65
N ARG A 89 -6.51 -9.36 3.87
CA ARG A 89 -5.86 -10.66 4.05
C ARG A 89 -4.37 -10.61 3.75
N THR A 90 -3.97 -10.05 2.62
CA THR A 90 -2.56 -10.01 2.18
C THR A 90 -1.70 -9.18 3.12
N LEU A 91 -2.22 -8.06 3.63
CA LEU A 91 -1.50 -7.19 4.57
C LEU A 91 -1.67 -7.61 6.04
N GLY A 92 -2.44 -8.67 6.31
CA GLY A 92 -2.71 -9.16 7.67
C GLY A 92 -3.39 -8.10 8.56
N MET A 93 -4.28 -7.28 7.98
CA MET A 93 -5.01 -6.24 8.68
C MET A 93 -6.15 -6.89 9.47
N LYS A 94 -6.14 -6.73 10.80
CA LYS A 94 -7.18 -7.25 11.69
C LYS A 94 -8.14 -6.12 12.05
N ASN A 95 -9.42 -6.28 11.70
CA ASN A 95 -10.49 -5.31 11.96
C ASN A 95 -10.08 -3.86 11.63
N PRO A 96 -9.63 -3.58 10.39
CA PRO A 96 -9.18 -2.24 10.04
C PRO A 96 -10.33 -1.24 10.06
N THR A 97 -10.03 0.01 10.39
CA THR A 97 -10.93 1.12 10.11
C THR A 97 -11.07 1.27 8.60
N VAL A 98 -12.29 1.14 8.09
CA VAL A 98 -12.60 1.31 6.67
C VAL A 98 -13.21 2.69 6.46
N ILE A 99 -12.60 3.47 5.56
CA ILE A 99 -13.10 4.78 5.14
C ILE A 99 -13.40 4.69 3.65
N GLU A 100 -14.68 4.81 3.29
CA GLU A 100 -15.17 4.77 1.92
C GLU A 100 -15.87 6.11 1.62
N ILE A 101 -15.48 6.76 0.53
CA ILE A 101 -16.00 8.07 0.13
C ILE A 101 -16.51 7.96 -1.32
N SER A 102 -17.71 8.49 -1.57
CA SER A 102 -18.26 8.54 -2.93
C SER A 102 -17.35 9.37 -3.85
N PRO A 103 -17.02 8.89 -5.06
CA PRO A 103 -16.28 9.68 -6.03
C PRO A 103 -17.14 10.77 -6.69
N GLU A 104 -18.44 10.82 -6.40
CA GLU A 104 -19.38 11.76 -6.99
C GLU A 104 -18.95 13.22 -6.77
N LYS A 105 -19.00 14.00 -7.85
CA LYS A 105 -18.66 15.42 -7.87
C LYS A 105 -19.87 16.19 -8.38
N SER A 106 -20.51 16.95 -7.50
CA SER A 106 -21.70 17.75 -7.83
C SER A 106 -21.45 18.80 -8.92
N ASN A 107 -20.18 19.14 -9.16
CA ASN A 107 -19.74 20.09 -10.18
C ASN A 107 -19.31 19.42 -11.51
N ILE A 108 -19.54 18.11 -11.69
CA ILE A 108 -19.25 17.39 -12.94
C ILE A 108 -20.57 16.94 -13.57
N TYR A 109 -20.81 17.37 -14.82
CA TYR A 109 -21.99 17.00 -15.61
C TYR A 109 -21.58 16.11 -16.77
N LEU A 110 -22.31 15.02 -16.99
CA LEU A 110 -22.11 14.09 -18.11
C LEU A 110 -23.15 14.37 -19.19
N SER A 111 -22.72 14.63 -20.43
CA SER A 111 -23.59 14.79 -21.60
C SER A 111 -23.15 13.88 -22.73
N THR A 112 -24.09 13.50 -23.58
CA THR A 112 -23.84 12.79 -24.85
C THR A 112 -24.57 13.54 -25.96
N GLU A 113 -23.96 13.63 -27.13
CA GLU A 113 -24.60 14.16 -28.33
C GLU A 113 -24.86 12.99 -29.28
N LEU A 114 -26.11 12.81 -29.69
CA LEU A 114 -26.46 11.88 -30.76
C LEU A 114 -26.26 12.62 -32.08
N LEU A 115 -25.32 12.13 -32.89
CA LEU A 115 -25.13 12.55 -34.29
C LEU A 115 -26.27 12.07 -35.17
#